data_AF-A0A7C6NJD8-F1
#
_entry.id   AF-A0A7C6NJD8-F1
#
_cell.length_a   1.000
_cell.length_b   1.000
_cell.length_c   1.000
_cell.angle_alpha   90.00
_cell.angle_beta   90.00
_cell.angle_gamma   90.00
#
_symmetry.space_group_name_H-M   'P 1'
#
loop_
_entity.id
_entity.type
_entity.pdbx_description
1 polymer ?
#
loop_
_entity_poly.entity_id
_entity_poly.type
_entity_poly.pdbx_seq_one_letter_code
_entity_poly.pdbx_strand_id
1 'polypeptide(L)' 'MSEKESQMIPETGRRMRLAHAYIPWQHFKNSYPPAEALRRGTLFPELYMPYRPGRRGYY' A
#
# COMPACT_ATOMS: atom_id res chain seq x y z
N MET A 1 44.51 11.03 -2.15
CA MET A 1 43.14 10.59 -2.51
C MET A 1 43.24 9.16 -3.00
N SER A 2 42.22 8.31 -2.79
CA SER A 2 42.03 7.01 -3.50
C SER A 2 42.12 5.68 -2.74
N GLU A 3 41.95 5.62 -1.42
CA GLU A 3 41.78 4.30 -0.74
C GLU A 3 40.54 4.22 0.16
N LYS A 4 40.13 5.32 0.81
CA LYS A 4 39.01 5.32 1.75
C LYS A 4 37.61 5.41 1.14
N GLU A 5 37.49 5.74 -0.15
CA GLU A 5 36.19 5.80 -0.85
C GLU A 5 35.73 4.42 -1.37
N SER A 6 36.64 3.46 -1.51
CA SER A 6 36.29 2.10 -1.99
C SER A 6 35.50 1.28 -0.95
N GLN A 7 35.34 1.78 0.27
CA GLN A 7 34.72 1.07 1.39
C GLN A 7 33.36 1.66 1.80
N MET A 8 32.59 2.19 0.85
CA MET A 8 31.27 2.79 1.13
C MET A 8 30.13 2.28 0.23
N ILE A 9 30.30 1.11 -0.39
CA ILE A 9 29.18 0.36 -0.95
C ILE A 9 29.17 -0.99 -0.26
N PRO A 10 28.26 -1.21 0.71
CA PRO A 10 28.13 -2.55 1.25
C PRO A 10 27.71 -3.47 0.10
N GLU A 11 28.45 -4.57 -0.09
CA GLU A 11 28.17 -5.68 -1.01
C GLU A 11 26.72 -6.21 -0.92
N THR A 12 26.00 -5.80 0.13
CA THR A 12 24.58 -6.06 0.38
C THR A 12 23.67 -5.60 -0.77
N GLY A 13 24.05 -4.59 -1.55
CA GLY A 13 23.26 -4.14 -2.72
C GLY A 13 23.22 -5.14 -3.87
N ARG A 14 24.22 -6.03 -3.99
CA ARG A 14 24.33 -6.97 -5.11
C ARG A 14 23.54 -8.26 -4.90
N ARG A 15 23.12 -8.53 -3.65
CA ARG A 15 22.35 -9.73 -3.25
C ARG A 15 20.94 -9.42 -2.73
N MET A 16 20.55 -8.17 -2.58
CA MET A 16 19.17 -7.81 -2.24
C MET A 16 18.29 -7.89 -3.48
N ARG A 17 17.27 -8.75 -3.42
CA ARG A 17 16.22 -8.79 -4.44
C ARG A 17 15.43 -7.48 -4.36
N LEU A 18 15.07 -6.92 -5.52
CA LEU A 18 14.16 -5.78 -5.60
C LEU A 18 12.87 -6.10 -4.84
N ALA A 19 12.35 -5.13 -4.09
CA ALA A 19 11.06 -5.27 -3.44
C ALA A 19 9.97 -5.46 -4.51
N HIS A 20 9.15 -6.49 -4.35
CA HIS A 20 7.96 -6.68 -5.16
C HIS A 20 6.75 -6.30 -4.33
N ALA A 21 5.86 -5.49 -4.90
CA ALA A 21 4.56 -5.26 -4.31
C ALA A 21 3.74 -6.56 -4.39
N TYR A 22 3.45 -7.17 -3.25
CA TYR A 22 2.49 -8.26 -3.19
C TYR A 22 1.09 -7.67 -3.08
N ILE A 23 0.27 -7.91 -4.11
CA ILE A 23 -1.14 -7.53 -4.11
C ILE A 23 -1.95 -8.82 -3.92
N PRO A 24 -2.60 -9.01 -2.77
CA PRO A 24 -3.42 -10.20 -2.55
C PRO A 24 -4.66 -10.18 -3.46
N TRP A 25 -5.14 -11.37 -3.82
CA TRP A 25 -6.44 -11.51 -4.49
C TRP A 25 -7.55 -10.92 -3.62
N GLN A 26 -8.30 -9.96 -4.18
CA GLN A 26 -9.39 -9.32 -3.47
C GLN A 26 -10.73 -9.93 -3.88
N HIS A 27 -11.43 -10.53 -2.92
CA HIS A 27 -12.75 -11.13 -3.13
C HIS A 27 -13.85 -10.12 -2.81
N PHE A 28 -14.50 -9.59 -3.84
CA PHE A 28 -15.66 -8.71 -3.70
C PHE A 28 -16.94 -9.53 -3.80
N LYS A 29 -17.58 -9.81 -2.66
CA LYS A 29 -18.72 -10.73 -2.60
C LYS A 29 -20.05 -10.01 -2.72
N ASN A 30 -20.12 -8.78 -2.21
CA ASN A 30 -21.34 -7.99 -2.18
C ASN A 30 -21.15 -6.69 -2.96
N SER A 31 -22.24 -6.14 -3.48
CA SER A 31 -22.23 -4.84 -4.15
C SER A 31 -23.38 -3.98 -3.63
N TYR A 32 -23.13 -2.68 -3.52
CA TYR A 32 -24.19 -1.72 -3.23
C TYR A 32 -25.09 -1.53 -4.46
N PRO A 33 -26.37 -1.17 -4.26
CA PRO A 33 -27.20 -0.61 -5.32
C PRO A 33 -26.55 0.64 -5.94
N PRO A 34 -26.78 0.95 -7.23
CA PRO A 34 -26.08 2.03 -7.93
C PRO A 34 -26.14 3.40 -7.23
N ALA A 35 -27.30 3.80 -6.74
CA ALA A 35 -27.47 5.08 -6.04
C ALA A 35 -26.64 5.15 -4.74
N GLU A 36 -26.52 4.03 -4.03
CA GLU A 36 -25.72 3.96 -2.81
C GLU A 36 -24.22 3.89 -3.11
N ALA A 37 -23.83 3.14 -4.13
CA ALA A 37 -22.44 3.07 -4.59
C ALA A 37 -21.91 4.46 -4.97
N LEU A 38 -22.70 5.24 -5.71
CA LEU A 38 -22.38 6.62 -6.08
C LEU A 38 -22.19 7.51 -4.85
N ARG A 39 -23.10 7.41 -3.86
CA ARG A 39 -23.01 8.19 -2.63
C ARG A 39 -21.78 7.83 -1.79
N ARG A 40 -21.41 6.54 -1.74
CA ARG A 40 -20.29 6.04 -0.93
C ARG A 40 -18.93 6.17 -1.62
N GLY A 41 -18.91 6.36 -2.94
CA GLY A 41 -17.68 6.43 -3.74
C GLY A 41 -17.03 5.05 -3.96
N THR A 42 -17.75 3.96 -3.72
CA THR A 42 -17.30 2.58 -3.96
C THR A 42 -18.50 1.68 -4.24
N LEU A 43 -18.34 0.73 -5.17
CA LEU A 43 -19.34 -0.31 -5.43
C LEU A 43 -19.33 -1.38 -4.33
N PHE A 44 -18.17 -1.62 -3.72
CA PHE A 44 -17.95 -2.73 -2.82
C PHE A 44 -18.00 -2.26 -1.36
N PRO A 45 -18.90 -2.83 -0.53
CA PRO A 45 -18.96 -2.55 0.89
C PRO A 45 -17.63 -2.74 1.61
N GLU A 46 -16.84 -3.73 1.20
CA GLU A 46 -15.55 -4.09 1.77
C GLU A 46 -14.48 -3.00 1.60
N LEU A 47 -14.68 -2.06 0.66
CA LEU A 47 -13.79 -0.92 0.41
C LEU A 47 -14.26 0.37 1.11
N TYR A 48 -15.44 0.40 1.70
CA TYR A 48 -16.00 1.62 2.28
C TYR A 48 -15.32 1.97 3.61
N MET A 49 -14.36 2.90 3.55
CA MET A 49 -13.59 3.37 4.71
C MET A 49 -13.72 4.90 4.87
N PRO A 50 -14.80 5.41 5.50
CA PRO A 50 -14.97 6.85 5.70
C PRO A 50 -13.94 7.41 6.70
N TYR A 51 -13.42 8.61 6.41
CA TYR A 51 -12.53 9.32 7.32
C TYR A 51 -13.23 9.61 8.65
N ARG A 52 -12.59 9.22 9.76
CA ARG A 52 -13.06 9.56 11.12
C ARG A 52 -12.32 10.80 11.60
N PRO A 53 -12.95 11.98 11.65
CA PRO A 53 -12.30 13.17 12.20
C PRO A 53 -11.88 12.92 13.65
N GLY A 54 -10.64 13.28 13.99
CA GLY A 54 -10.08 13.12 15.34
C GLY A 54 -9.24 11.85 15.59
N ARG A 55 -9.22 10.89 14.67
CA ARG A 55 -8.21 9.82 14.70
C ARG A 55 -6.97 10.27 13.93
N ARG A 56 -6.07 11.03 14.60
CA ARG A 56 -4.67 11.13 14.15
C ARG A 56 -4.15 9.69 14.12
N GLY A 57 -3.82 9.19 12.93
CA GLY A 57 -3.44 7.80 12.72
C GLY A 57 -2.18 7.46 13.51
N TYR A 58 -2.30 6.50 14.42
CA TYR A 58 -1.14 5.75 14.90
C TYR A 58 -1.14 4.45 14.09
N TYR A 59 -0.11 4.33 13.24
CA TYR A 59 0.38 3.05 12.77
C TYR A 59 1.13 2.36 13.91
#